data_AF-C0XNZ5-F1
#
_entry.id   AF-C0XNZ5-F1
#
_cell.length_a   1.000
_cell.length_b   1.000
_cell.length_c   1.000
_cell.angle_alpha   90.00
_cell.angle_beta   90.00
_cell.angle_gamma   90.00
#
_symmetry.space_group_name_H-M   'P 1'
#
loop_
_entity.id
_entity.type
_entity.pdbx_description
1 polymer ?
#
loop_
_entity_poly.entity_id
_entity_poly.type
_entity_poly.pdbx_seq_one_letter_code
_entity_poly.pdbx_strand_id
1 'polypeptide(L)'
;MHGPEVVDKIYTYNQGTVLGASLEIALALRDDVGLGNTDPIDSFDHSHRADASVFYITHIRELVKAIALHLATPQGVILCPPHETRDGDGALFKGILARYLADVALRLPEDSRENIATRKVAARMVMASAESLWNHRLEVDGLPIFASEWTEDARLPHNYGLGPASISEAVGLVRIDERDLSVQLSGWMLLEAAARIAGGQPKDSEQG
;
A
#
# COMPACT_ATOMS: atom_id res chain seq x y z
N MET A 1 4.31 23.42 -30.93
CA MET A 1 4.36 23.06 -29.49
C MET A 1 3.12 22.22 -29.22
N HIS A 2 3.29 20.97 -28.84
CA HIS A 2 2.18 20.19 -28.27
C HIS A 2 1.82 20.83 -26.92
N GLY A 3 0.54 21.08 -26.69
CA GLY A 3 0.03 21.62 -25.43
C GLY A 3 0.21 20.63 -24.28
N PRO A 4 -0.23 20.96 -23.06
CA PRO A 4 -0.23 20.01 -21.95
C PRO A 4 -1.05 18.76 -22.34
N GLU A 5 -0.39 17.60 -22.32
CA GLU A 5 -1.02 16.31 -22.54
C GLU A 5 -1.43 15.70 -21.19
N VAL A 6 -2.65 15.17 -21.12
CA VAL A 6 -3.12 14.47 -19.93
C VAL A 6 -2.39 13.13 -19.83
N VAL A 7 -1.73 12.90 -18.70
CA VAL A 7 -1.10 11.60 -18.42
C VAL A 7 -2.11 10.73 -17.68
N ASP A 8 -2.70 9.79 -18.41
CA ASP A 8 -3.72 8.88 -17.85
C ASP A 8 -3.12 7.70 -17.05
N LYS A 9 -1.78 7.63 -16.96
CA LYS A 9 -1.08 6.56 -16.24
C LYS A 9 -1.13 6.78 -14.74
N ILE A 10 -1.90 5.96 -14.05
CA ILE A 10 -2.03 5.93 -12.59
C ILE A 10 -1.07 4.87 -12.03
N TYR A 11 -0.05 5.27 -11.28
CA TYR A 11 0.85 4.34 -10.57
C TYR A 11 0.51 4.28 -9.09
N THR A 12 0.63 3.10 -8.50
CA THR A 12 0.27 2.84 -7.10
C THR A 12 1.12 3.65 -6.11
N TYR A 13 2.44 3.76 -6.35
CA TYR A 13 3.32 4.52 -5.47
C TYR A 13 3.01 6.02 -5.41
N ASN A 14 2.57 6.61 -6.53
CA ASN A 14 2.16 8.02 -6.58
C ASN A 14 0.97 8.28 -5.65
N GLN A 15 0.02 7.34 -5.60
CA GLN A 15 -1.13 7.47 -4.70
C GLN A 15 -0.68 7.33 -3.24
N GLY A 16 0.24 6.38 -2.98
CA GLY A 16 0.84 6.18 -1.66
C GLY A 16 1.55 7.43 -1.13
N THR A 17 2.46 8.02 -1.92
CA THR A 17 3.22 9.20 -1.47
C THR A 17 2.33 10.43 -1.25
N VAL A 18 1.29 10.61 -2.08
CA VAL A 18 0.29 11.66 -1.88
C VAL A 18 -0.54 11.43 -0.62
N LEU A 19 -0.93 10.19 -0.33
CA LEU A 19 -1.59 9.83 0.95
C LEU A 19 -0.70 10.17 2.14
N GLY A 20 0.56 9.73 2.11
CA GLY A 20 1.52 9.98 3.17
C GLY A 20 1.73 11.47 3.41
N ALA A 21 2.01 12.24 2.35
CA ALA A 21 2.20 13.69 2.44
C ALA A 21 0.95 14.40 2.99
N SER A 22 -0.24 14.04 2.49
CA SER A 22 -1.50 14.62 2.96
C SER A 22 -1.73 14.33 4.45
N LEU A 23 -1.41 13.11 4.90
CA LEU A 23 -1.54 12.72 6.30
C LEU A 23 -0.59 13.50 7.20
N GLU A 24 0.69 13.59 6.83
CA GLU A 24 1.66 14.37 7.62
C GLU A 24 1.28 15.85 7.71
N ILE A 25 0.84 16.45 6.60
CA ILE A 25 0.39 17.85 6.60
C ILE A 25 -0.85 18.03 7.47
N ALA A 26 -1.83 17.13 7.37
CA ALA A 26 -3.04 17.19 8.18
C ALA A 26 -2.72 17.09 9.69
N LEU A 27 -1.83 16.17 10.07
CA LEU A 27 -1.42 16.00 11.47
C LEU A 27 -0.64 17.21 11.99
N ALA A 28 0.31 17.74 11.21
CA ALA A 28 1.08 18.92 11.59
C ALA A 28 0.19 20.16 11.77
N LEU A 29 -0.80 20.36 10.88
CA LEU A 29 -1.74 21.48 10.99
C LEU A 29 -2.66 21.39 12.22
N ARG A 30 -2.96 20.17 12.69
CA ARG A 30 -3.75 19.95 13.91
C ARG A 30 -2.91 20.16 15.17
N ASP A 31 -1.68 19.65 15.18
CA ASP A 31 -0.74 19.84 16.29
C ASP A 31 -0.44 21.33 16.53
N ASP A 32 -0.26 22.10 15.45
CA ASP A 32 -0.05 23.55 15.47
C ASP A 32 -1.17 24.34 16.20
N VAL A 33 -2.38 23.79 16.28
CA VAL A 33 -3.53 24.42 16.96
C VAL A 33 -3.91 23.68 18.25
N GLY A 34 -3.09 22.73 18.70
CA GLY A 34 -3.28 21.97 19.93
C GLY A 34 -4.41 20.93 19.87
N LEU A 35 -4.83 20.51 18.66
CA LEU A 35 -5.85 19.48 18.49
C LEU A 35 -5.24 18.08 18.52
N GLY A 36 -5.67 17.26 19.49
CA GLY A 36 -5.31 15.85 19.57
C GLY A 36 -5.98 14.99 18.49
N ASN A 37 -5.66 13.69 18.47
CA ASN A 37 -6.16 12.74 17.46
C ASN A 37 -7.66 12.42 17.59
N THR A 38 -8.25 12.67 18.75
CA THR A 38 -9.67 12.41 19.04
C THR A 38 -10.50 13.69 19.11
N ASP A 39 -9.85 14.85 19.15
CA ASP A 39 -10.53 16.11 19.36
C ASP A 39 -11.27 16.48 18.06
N PRO A 40 -12.59 16.70 18.12
CA PRO A 40 -13.32 17.19 16.97
C PRO A 40 -12.84 18.59 16.63
N ILE A 41 -12.84 18.92 15.34
CA ILE A 41 -12.65 20.30 14.88
C ILE A 41 -13.94 21.04 15.20
N ASP A 42 -14.02 21.69 16.36
CA ASP A 42 -15.24 22.36 16.79
C ASP A 42 -15.37 23.74 16.14
N SER A 43 -16.42 23.89 15.35
CA SER A 43 -16.67 25.04 14.48
C SER A 43 -17.14 26.24 15.32
N PHE A 44 -16.20 27.03 15.86
CA PHE A 44 -16.37 28.50 15.94
C PHE A 44 -15.10 29.28 16.34
N ASP A 45 -14.08 28.62 16.90
CA ASP A 45 -12.89 29.31 17.48
C ASP A 45 -11.54 28.93 16.83
N HIS A 46 -11.55 28.14 15.75
CA HIS A 46 -10.33 27.59 15.18
C HIS A 46 -9.76 28.40 14.00
N SER A 47 -8.45 28.64 14.06
CA SER A 47 -7.69 29.42 13.07
C SER A 47 -7.76 28.82 11.65
N HIS A 48 -7.40 29.63 10.65
CA HIS A 48 -7.24 29.21 9.24
C HIS A 48 -6.45 27.90 9.04
N ARG A 49 -5.56 27.53 9.98
CA ARG A 49 -4.78 26.27 9.92
C ARG A 49 -5.63 25.03 10.19
N ALA A 50 -6.64 25.10 11.06
CA ALA A 50 -7.56 23.98 11.31
C ALA A 50 -8.40 23.68 10.06
N ASP A 51 -8.92 24.72 9.40
CA ASP A 51 -9.63 24.59 8.12
C ASP A 51 -8.75 23.97 7.03
N ALA A 52 -7.46 24.35 6.98
CA ALA A 52 -6.52 23.75 6.03
C ALA A 52 -6.32 22.24 6.28
N SER A 53 -6.38 21.76 7.52
CA SER A 53 -6.29 20.33 7.83
C SER A 53 -7.47 19.53 7.27
N VAL A 54 -8.68 20.13 7.26
CA VAL A 54 -9.91 19.51 6.73
C VAL A 54 -9.78 19.19 5.25
N PHE A 55 -9.11 20.05 4.47
CA PHE A 55 -8.84 19.80 3.06
C PHE A 55 -8.05 18.50 2.85
N TYR A 56 -6.94 18.34 3.57
CA TYR A 56 -6.10 17.15 3.46
C TYR A 56 -6.80 15.89 3.99
N ILE A 57 -7.56 15.99 5.08
CA ILE A 57 -8.37 14.87 5.59
C ILE A 57 -9.40 14.44 4.54
N THR A 58 -10.10 15.39 3.92
CA THR A 58 -11.06 15.10 2.85
C THR A 58 -10.38 14.45 1.65
N HIS A 59 -9.22 14.96 1.26
CA HIS A 59 -8.42 14.38 0.17
C HIS A 59 -8.00 12.93 0.46
N ILE A 60 -7.55 12.63 1.69
CA ILE A 60 -7.21 11.26 2.12
C ILE A 60 -8.42 10.34 2.00
N ARG A 61 -9.60 10.78 2.48
CA ARG A 61 -10.84 9.98 2.42
C ARG A 61 -11.19 9.60 0.99
N GLU A 62 -11.23 10.58 0.09
CA GLU A 62 -11.58 10.35 -1.31
C GLU A 62 -10.51 9.52 -2.03
N LEU A 63 -9.23 9.74 -1.74
CA LEU A 63 -8.14 8.98 -2.36
C LEU A 63 -8.14 7.51 -1.91
N VAL A 64 -8.33 7.22 -0.62
CA VAL A 64 -8.47 5.84 -0.12
C VAL A 64 -9.66 5.14 -0.77
N LYS A 65 -10.79 5.83 -0.92
CA LYS A 65 -11.97 5.31 -1.61
C LYS A 65 -11.69 5.03 -3.09
N ALA A 66 -11.00 5.92 -3.78
CA ALA A 66 -10.61 5.75 -5.18
C ALA A 66 -9.65 4.57 -5.36
N ILE A 67 -8.66 4.42 -4.46
CA ILE A 67 -7.75 3.26 -4.45
C ILE A 67 -8.53 1.96 -4.27
N ALA A 68 -9.45 1.91 -3.29
CA ALA A 68 -10.26 0.72 -3.05
C ALA A 68 -11.16 0.35 -4.25
N LEU A 69 -11.63 1.35 -5.00
CA LEU A 69 -12.52 1.14 -6.15
C LEU A 69 -11.79 0.77 -7.44
N HIS A 70 -10.58 1.31 -7.66
CA HIS A 70 -9.91 1.25 -8.96
C HIS A 70 -8.58 0.50 -8.95
N LEU A 71 -7.97 0.31 -7.77
CA LEU A 71 -6.65 -0.30 -7.59
C LEU A 71 -6.68 -1.49 -6.63
N ALA A 72 -7.85 -2.04 -6.36
CA ALA A 72 -8.01 -3.23 -5.54
C ALA A 72 -9.06 -4.18 -6.14
N THR A 73 -8.93 -5.47 -5.84
CA THR A 73 -10.00 -6.44 -6.09
C THR A 73 -11.22 -6.16 -5.21
N PRO A 74 -12.40 -6.73 -5.51
CA PRO A 74 -13.56 -6.65 -4.61
C PRO A 74 -13.28 -7.16 -3.18
N GLN A 75 -12.30 -8.07 -3.02
CA GLN A 75 -11.84 -8.60 -1.74
C GLN A 75 -10.85 -7.68 -1.03
N GLY A 76 -10.35 -6.63 -1.70
CA GLY A 76 -9.43 -5.64 -1.14
C GLY A 76 -7.95 -5.92 -1.40
N VAL A 77 -7.61 -6.87 -2.28
CA VAL A 77 -6.20 -7.12 -2.66
C VAL A 77 -5.75 -6.04 -3.62
N ILE A 78 -4.66 -5.34 -3.29
CA ILE A 78 -4.11 -4.26 -4.13
C ILE A 78 -3.63 -4.85 -5.46
N LEU A 79 -4.07 -4.25 -6.56
CA LEU A 79 -3.76 -4.67 -7.93
C LEU A 79 -2.66 -3.81 -8.54
N CYS A 80 -1.92 -4.41 -9.47
CA CYS A 80 -0.98 -3.72 -10.33
C CYS A 80 -1.70 -3.22 -11.60
N PRO A 81 -1.75 -1.91 -11.88
CA PRO A 81 -2.27 -1.40 -13.15
C PRO A 81 -1.56 -2.02 -14.35
N PRO A 82 -2.22 -2.19 -15.51
CA PRO A 82 -1.62 -2.86 -16.68
C PRO A 82 -0.34 -2.19 -17.20
N HIS A 83 -0.20 -0.87 -17.03
CA HIS A 83 0.99 -0.11 -17.43
C HIS A 83 2.07 -0.02 -16.36
N GLU A 84 1.80 -0.48 -15.14
CA GLU A 84 2.80 -0.62 -14.07
C GLU A 84 3.54 -1.95 -14.30
N THR A 85 4.84 -1.87 -14.60
CA THR A 85 5.64 -3.07 -14.85
C THR A 85 5.73 -3.90 -13.58
N ARG A 86 5.67 -5.23 -13.75
CA ARG A 86 5.67 -6.19 -12.64
C ARG A 86 7.09 -6.57 -12.18
N ASP A 87 8.09 -6.01 -12.84
CA ASP A 87 9.52 -6.12 -12.57
C ASP A 87 10.16 -4.72 -12.45
N GLY A 88 11.46 -4.69 -12.14
CA GLY A 88 12.23 -3.46 -12.02
C GLY A 88 11.64 -2.53 -10.95
N ASP A 89 11.64 -1.23 -11.21
CA ASP A 89 11.12 -0.24 -10.26
C ASP A 89 9.61 -0.42 -10.00
N GLY A 90 8.84 -0.84 -11.01
CA GLY A 90 7.39 -0.96 -10.94
C GLY A 90 6.91 -1.96 -9.87
N ALA A 91 7.69 -3.02 -9.64
CA ALA A 91 7.35 -4.01 -8.62
C ALA A 91 7.35 -3.45 -7.18
N LEU A 92 8.14 -2.40 -6.91
CA LEU A 92 8.21 -1.77 -5.59
C LEU A 92 6.97 -0.93 -5.26
N PHE A 93 6.21 -0.52 -6.27
CA PHE A 93 5.23 0.55 -6.13
C PHE A 93 4.07 0.18 -5.20
N LYS A 94 3.56 -1.06 -5.28
CA LYS A 94 2.50 -1.55 -4.38
C LYS A 94 2.94 -1.57 -2.91
N GLY A 95 4.20 -1.91 -2.63
CA GLY A 95 4.77 -1.86 -1.28
C GLY A 95 4.78 -0.44 -0.72
N ILE A 96 5.10 0.56 -1.54
CA ILE A 96 5.05 1.98 -1.14
C ILE A 96 3.60 2.39 -0.82
N LEU A 97 2.63 1.99 -1.65
CA LEU A 97 1.22 2.23 -1.37
C LEU A 97 0.78 1.57 -0.04
N ALA A 98 1.14 0.30 0.17
CA ALA A 98 0.79 -0.44 1.39
C ALA A 98 1.33 0.22 2.65
N ARG A 99 2.57 0.76 2.60
CA ARG A 99 3.17 1.52 3.71
C ARG A 99 2.27 2.69 4.14
N TYR A 100 1.86 3.52 3.19
CA TYR A 100 1.09 4.72 3.50
C TYR A 100 -0.39 4.44 3.79
N LEU A 101 -0.96 3.36 3.23
CA LEU A 101 -2.27 2.87 3.67
C LEU A 101 -2.24 2.41 5.13
N ALA A 102 -1.17 1.76 5.59
CA ALA A 102 -1.01 1.42 7.01
C ALA A 102 -0.84 2.66 7.89
N ASP A 103 -0.12 3.69 7.43
CA ASP A 103 -0.03 4.95 8.16
C ASP A 103 -1.41 5.61 8.30
N VAL A 104 -2.23 5.63 7.24
CA VAL A 104 -3.61 6.12 7.31
C VAL A 104 -4.44 5.28 8.28
N ALA A 105 -4.36 3.95 8.20
CA ALA A 105 -5.10 3.04 9.07
C ALA A 105 -4.79 3.26 10.56
N LEU A 106 -3.53 3.59 10.88
CA LEU A 106 -3.08 3.73 12.26
C LEU A 106 -3.22 5.17 12.79
N ARG A 107 -2.90 6.18 11.97
CA ARG A 107 -2.62 7.55 12.42
C ARG A 107 -3.65 8.58 11.98
N LEU A 108 -4.54 8.28 11.04
CA LEU A 108 -5.62 9.22 10.69
C LEU A 108 -6.47 9.47 11.97
N PRO A 109 -6.83 10.74 12.29
CA PRO A 109 -7.61 11.07 13.49
C PRO A 109 -8.93 10.29 13.58
N GLU A 110 -9.36 9.92 14.78
CA GLU A 110 -10.61 9.17 15.03
C GLU A 110 -11.78 10.08 15.45
N ASP A 111 -11.71 11.35 15.07
CA ASP A 111 -12.63 12.42 15.44
C ASP A 111 -13.95 12.44 14.64
N SER A 112 -14.07 11.61 13.60
CA SER A 112 -15.28 11.53 12.76
C SER A 112 -15.59 10.10 12.29
N ARG A 113 -16.87 9.82 12.02
CA ARG A 113 -17.32 8.51 11.51
C ARG A 113 -16.69 8.17 10.16
N GLU A 114 -16.53 9.17 9.31
CA GLU A 114 -15.89 9.07 8.00
C GLU A 114 -14.42 8.70 8.15
N ASN A 115 -13.68 9.34 9.07
CA ASN A 115 -12.29 8.98 9.33
C ASN A 115 -12.16 7.54 9.85
N ILE A 116 -13.00 7.15 10.81
CA ILE A 116 -13.01 5.77 11.32
C ILE A 116 -13.29 4.77 10.19
N ALA A 117 -14.23 5.07 9.30
CA ALA A 117 -14.52 4.24 8.13
C ALA A 117 -13.32 4.17 7.17
N THR A 118 -12.68 5.29 6.86
CA THR A 118 -11.48 5.36 6.01
C THR A 118 -10.33 4.54 6.59
N ARG A 119 -10.09 4.60 7.91
CA ARG A 119 -9.08 3.76 8.59
C ARG A 119 -9.36 2.28 8.40
N LYS A 120 -10.63 1.86 8.58
CA LYS A 120 -11.05 0.46 8.39
C LYS A 120 -10.89 -0.01 6.95
N VAL A 121 -11.17 0.84 5.96
CA VAL A 121 -10.97 0.52 4.54
C VAL A 121 -9.49 0.37 4.22
N ALA A 122 -8.64 1.30 4.67
CA ALA A 122 -7.20 1.23 4.49
C ALA A 122 -6.61 -0.03 5.15
N ALA A 123 -7.00 -0.32 6.39
CA ALA A 123 -6.57 -1.52 7.11
C ALA A 123 -6.97 -2.81 6.37
N ARG A 124 -8.22 -2.88 5.89
CA ARG A 124 -8.73 -4.04 5.15
C ARG A 124 -7.93 -4.30 3.89
N MET A 125 -7.59 -3.27 3.12
CA MET A 125 -6.79 -3.45 1.90
C MET A 125 -5.41 -4.03 2.19
N VAL A 126 -4.73 -3.51 3.23
CA VAL A 126 -3.41 -4.01 3.63
C VAL A 126 -3.51 -5.45 4.12
N MET A 127 -4.45 -5.75 5.01
CA MET A 127 -4.61 -7.10 5.58
C MET A 127 -5.01 -8.14 4.53
N ALA A 128 -5.99 -7.83 3.66
CA ALA A 128 -6.42 -8.72 2.59
C ALA A 128 -5.29 -8.98 1.58
N SER A 129 -4.52 -7.94 1.25
CA SER A 129 -3.35 -8.10 0.38
C SER A 129 -2.27 -8.96 1.03
N ALA A 130 -1.99 -8.76 2.32
CA ALA A 130 -0.98 -9.53 3.05
C ALA A 130 -1.38 -11.01 3.17
N GLU A 131 -2.64 -11.29 3.46
CA GLU A 131 -3.18 -12.66 3.47
C GLU A 131 -3.07 -13.31 2.09
N SER A 132 -3.45 -12.59 1.03
CA SER A 132 -3.36 -13.09 -0.34
C SER A 132 -1.90 -13.37 -0.73
N LEU A 133 -0.99 -12.42 -0.50
CA LEU A 133 0.43 -12.59 -0.77
C LEU A 133 1.03 -13.77 -0.01
N TRP A 134 0.67 -13.91 1.26
CA TRP A 134 1.16 -15.01 2.10
C TRP A 134 0.69 -16.36 1.58
N ASN A 135 -0.56 -16.47 1.15
CA ASN A 135 -1.12 -17.73 0.64
C ASN A 135 -0.52 -18.14 -0.72
N HIS A 136 -0.13 -17.17 -1.54
CA HIS A 136 0.47 -17.40 -2.85
C HIS A 136 2.01 -17.39 -2.84
N ARG A 137 2.63 -17.28 -1.66
CA ARG A 137 4.10 -17.31 -1.54
C ARG A 137 4.64 -18.69 -1.92
N LEU A 138 5.85 -18.70 -2.43
CA LEU A 138 6.60 -19.92 -2.65
C LEU A 138 7.64 -20.09 -1.53
N GLU A 139 7.80 -21.31 -1.02
CA GLU A 139 8.79 -21.60 0.02
C GLU A 139 10.04 -22.23 -0.60
N VAL A 140 11.20 -21.64 -0.35
CA VAL A 140 12.51 -22.10 -0.83
C VAL A 140 13.46 -22.12 0.35
N ASP A 141 14.01 -23.30 0.67
CA ASP A 141 14.88 -23.51 1.84
C ASP A 141 14.29 -22.98 3.17
N GLY A 142 12.96 -23.07 3.32
CA GLY A 142 12.23 -22.58 4.50
C GLY A 142 12.01 -21.07 4.54
N LEU A 143 12.35 -20.34 3.47
CA LEU A 143 12.16 -18.89 3.36
C LEU A 143 11.10 -18.56 2.29
N PRO A 144 10.27 -17.51 2.53
CA PRO A 144 9.25 -17.11 1.57
C PRO A 144 9.85 -16.32 0.41
N ILE A 145 9.39 -16.63 -0.80
CA ILE A 145 9.57 -15.87 -2.03
C ILE A 145 8.20 -15.34 -2.45
N PHE A 146 8.10 -14.03 -2.59
CA PHE A 146 6.84 -13.36 -2.92
C PHE A 146 6.67 -13.14 -4.41
N ALA A 147 5.42 -13.24 -4.87
CA ALA A 147 5.02 -12.96 -6.24
C ALA A 147 4.99 -11.46 -6.53
N SER A 148 5.26 -11.08 -7.78
CA SER A 148 5.07 -9.71 -8.25
C SER A 148 3.58 -9.33 -8.31
N GLU A 149 2.70 -10.30 -8.57
CA GLU A 149 1.24 -10.16 -8.49
C GLU A 149 0.72 -10.85 -7.22
N TRP A 150 0.02 -10.11 -6.37
CA TRP A 150 -0.37 -10.61 -5.06
C TRP A 150 -1.60 -11.52 -5.10
N THR A 151 -2.20 -11.70 -6.27
CA THR A 151 -3.31 -12.62 -6.55
C THR A 151 -2.88 -13.90 -7.28
N GLU A 152 -1.59 -14.09 -7.55
CA GLU A 152 -1.06 -15.24 -8.28
C GLU A 152 0.05 -15.93 -7.51
N ASP A 153 0.16 -17.25 -7.67
CA ASP A 153 1.26 -18.05 -7.09
C ASP A 153 2.62 -17.56 -7.58
N ALA A 154 3.55 -17.35 -6.63
CA ALA A 154 4.94 -17.05 -6.91
C ALA A 154 5.59 -18.21 -7.68
N ARG A 155 6.44 -17.90 -8.66
CA ARG A 155 7.05 -18.91 -9.53
C ARG A 155 8.55 -19.05 -9.29
N LEU A 156 9.02 -20.30 -9.16
CA LEU A 156 10.46 -20.63 -9.21
C LEU A 156 10.91 -20.80 -10.67
N PRO A 157 12.20 -20.52 -10.99
CA PRO A 157 12.77 -20.95 -12.25
C PRO A 157 12.70 -22.47 -12.38
N HIS A 158 12.22 -22.95 -13.52
CA HIS A 158 12.40 -24.33 -13.94
C HIS A 158 13.87 -24.54 -14.36
N ASN A 159 14.79 -24.59 -13.39
CA ASN A 159 16.18 -25.00 -13.61
C ASN A 159 16.49 -26.37 -12.98
N TYR A 160 15.51 -27.28 -12.93
CA TYR A 160 15.75 -28.72 -12.70
C TYR A 160 15.97 -29.51 -14.01
N GLY A 161 16.39 -28.82 -15.07
CA GLY A 161 16.94 -29.41 -16.30
C GLY A 161 18.41 -29.02 -16.45
N LEU A 162 19.21 -29.88 -17.07
CA LEU A 162 20.64 -29.67 -17.39
C LEU A 162 20.92 -28.20 -17.72
N GLY A 163 21.90 -27.60 -17.02
CA GLY A 163 22.23 -26.18 -17.10
C GLY A 163 22.48 -25.67 -18.53
N PRO A 164 22.51 -24.34 -18.72
CA PRO A 164 22.52 -23.71 -20.04
C PRO A 164 23.68 -24.26 -20.88
N ALA A 165 23.35 -24.78 -22.06
CA ALA A 165 24.33 -25.33 -23.01
C ALA A 165 25.07 -24.21 -23.78
N SER A 166 24.62 -22.96 -23.66
CA SER A 166 25.28 -21.80 -24.29
C SER A 166 25.13 -20.49 -23.51
N ILE A 167 26.02 -19.53 -23.80
CA ILE A 167 25.99 -18.16 -23.23
C ILE A 167 24.69 -17.43 -23.61
N SER A 168 24.15 -17.69 -24.80
CA SER A 168 22.86 -17.12 -25.24
C SER A 168 21.68 -17.63 -24.41
N GLU A 169 21.77 -18.86 -23.90
CA GLU A 169 20.78 -19.50 -23.04
C GLU A 169 20.95 -19.07 -21.57
N ALA A 170 22.18 -18.77 -21.14
CA ALA A 170 22.46 -18.14 -19.85
C ALA A 170 21.96 -16.67 -19.80
N VAL A 171 22.01 -15.95 -20.92
CA VAL A 171 21.42 -14.59 -21.05
C VAL A 171 19.90 -14.66 -21.25
N GLY A 172 19.40 -15.76 -21.80
CA GLY A 172 17.98 -16.10 -21.93
C GLY A 172 17.38 -16.81 -20.71
N LEU A 173 18.12 -16.93 -19.59
CA LEU A 173 17.56 -17.34 -18.30
C LEU A 173 16.44 -16.35 -17.99
N VAL A 174 15.22 -16.84 -18.19
CA VAL A 174 13.95 -16.12 -18.02
C VAL A 174 14.09 -15.19 -16.82
N ARG A 175 14.03 -13.87 -17.06
CA ARG A 175 13.86 -12.90 -15.99
C ARG A 175 12.56 -13.27 -15.29
N ILE A 176 12.69 -13.80 -14.10
CA ILE A 176 11.58 -14.13 -13.23
C ILE A 176 11.50 -12.96 -12.27
N ASP A 177 10.39 -12.23 -12.34
CA ASP A 177 10.15 -11.01 -11.57
C ASP A 177 10.46 -11.24 -10.09
N GLU A 178 10.13 -12.41 -9.56
CA GLU A 178 10.32 -12.80 -8.16
C GLU A 178 11.79 -12.85 -7.71
N ARG A 179 12.77 -12.82 -8.63
CA ARG A 179 14.20 -12.63 -8.28
C ARG A 179 14.59 -11.17 -8.10
N ASP A 180 13.75 -10.24 -8.50
CA ASP A 180 14.01 -8.82 -8.36
C ASP A 180 13.89 -8.39 -6.89
N LEU A 181 14.86 -7.60 -6.44
CA LEU A 181 14.87 -7.05 -5.09
C LEU A 181 13.65 -6.16 -4.85
N SER A 182 13.19 -5.44 -5.89
CA SER A 182 12.00 -4.61 -5.81
C SER A 182 10.73 -5.41 -5.51
N VAL A 183 10.54 -6.57 -6.13
CA VAL A 183 9.43 -7.49 -5.85
C VAL A 183 9.48 -7.96 -4.41
N GLN A 184 10.63 -8.46 -3.97
CA GLN A 184 10.77 -8.98 -2.60
C GLN A 184 10.60 -7.88 -1.56
N LEU A 185 11.17 -6.69 -1.78
CA LEU A 185 11.01 -5.55 -0.90
C LEU A 185 9.56 -5.11 -0.81
N SER A 186 8.83 -5.10 -1.92
CA SER A 186 7.39 -4.80 -1.97
C SER A 186 6.57 -5.76 -1.09
N GLY A 187 6.85 -7.06 -1.19
CA GLY A 187 6.20 -8.07 -0.36
C GLY A 187 6.50 -7.92 1.13
N TRP A 188 7.76 -7.69 1.50
CA TRP A 188 8.14 -7.45 2.89
C TRP A 188 7.54 -6.14 3.45
N MET A 189 7.50 -5.07 2.66
CA MET A 189 6.84 -3.83 3.06
C MET A 189 5.36 -4.05 3.36
N LEU A 190 4.67 -4.91 2.59
CA LEU A 190 3.29 -5.26 2.85
C LEU A 190 3.12 -6.04 4.16
N LEU A 191 3.95 -7.06 4.39
CA LEU A 191 3.86 -7.86 5.63
C LEU A 191 4.17 -7.04 6.88
N GLU A 192 5.18 -6.17 6.83
CA GLU A 192 5.49 -5.24 7.91
C GLU A 192 4.34 -4.23 8.14
N ALA A 193 3.73 -3.73 7.07
CA ALA A 193 2.55 -2.87 7.17
C ALA A 193 1.38 -3.59 7.84
N ALA A 194 1.11 -4.85 7.48
CA ALA A 194 0.10 -5.68 8.12
C ALA A 194 0.42 -5.98 9.59
N ALA A 195 1.68 -6.29 9.91
CA ALA A 195 2.13 -6.52 11.28
C ALA A 195 1.96 -5.27 12.16
N ARG A 196 2.28 -4.09 11.65
CA ARG A 196 2.03 -2.80 12.33
C ARG A 196 0.54 -2.59 12.62
N ILE A 197 -0.33 -2.89 11.66
CA ILE A 197 -1.78 -2.79 11.87
C ILE A 197 -2.24 -3.78 12.93
N ALA A 198 -1.84 -5.05 12.83
CA ALA A 198 -2.21 -6.10 13.78
C ALA A 198 -1.73 -5.81 15.21
N GLY A 199 -0.52 -5.26 15.37
CA GLY A 199 0.01 -4.84 16.66
C GLY A 199 -0.61 -3.54 17.22
N GLY A 200 -1.17 -2.70 16.34
CA GLY A 200 -1.85 -1.46 16.72
C GLY A 200 -3.34 -1.61 17.03
N GLN A 201 -3.97 -2.73 16.65
CA GLN A 201 -5.32 -3.05 17.12
C GLN A 201 -5.25 -3.45 18.60
N PRO A 202 -6.16 -2.96 19.46
CA PRO A 202 -6.29 -3.52 20.80
C PRO A 202 -6.53 -5.02 20.67
N LYS A 203 -5.75 -5.83 21.41
CA LYS A 203 -6.04 -7.27 21.50
C LYS A 203 -7.43 -7.37 22.09
N ASP A 204 -8.41 -7.80 21.29
CA ASP A 204 -9.69 -8.25 21.82
C ASP A 204 -9.33 -9.30 22.89
N SER A 205 -9.61 -8.96 24.14
CA SER A 205 -9.42 -9.84 25.28
C SER A 205 -10.06 -11.18 24.94
N GLU A 206 -9.25 -12.24 24.90
CA GLU A 206 -9.69 -13.62 24.82
C GLU A 206 -10.88 -13.81 25.77
N GLN A 207 -12.08 -13.90 25.21
CA GLN A 207 -13.26 -14.39 25.90
C GLN A 207 -13.47 -15.82 25.41
N GLY A 208 -13.25 -16.78 26.31
CA GLY A 208 -13.64 -18.19 26.14
C GLY A 208 -12.56 -19.16 26.53
#